data_AF-A0A1W6K334-F1
#
_entry.id   AF-A0A1W6K334-F1
#
_cell.length_a   1.000
_cell.length_b   1.000
_cell.length_c   1.000
_cell.angle_alpha   90.00
_cell.angle_beta   90.00
_cell.angle_gamma   90.00
#
_symmetry.space_group_name_H-M   'P 1'
#
loop_
_entity.id
_entity.type
_entity.pdbx_description
1 polymer ?
#
loop_
_entity_poly.entity_id
_entity_poly.type
_entity_poly.pdbx_seq_one_letter_code
_entity_poly.pdbx_strand_id
1 'polypeptide(L)'
;MRLNLPLLLMLSGIGLMLTSGIPAVFEFMSMQGFPSNPTSSLFPSHWFIMIYGFFGALIGNEILVALSVEWSGKIANNNLIISFTALTIIASLSSFFVSILFSMFLEIISISILLLYSQTYLNYSKIGLKPSTYNWLLLFSLIITIIILSFQIGLGYVIPYVNLFFPIGVIFAVMSRDLALVTRAKINDSEIALAFIFLTLGIISYSSFYGEALLFLAWLLSFHSSKLYKFKGRKYPILHLTTAWIFFLTSIIFYANYDIFIHSIAVGFLFNTVFGVDVVLMDMFVNAFGKVSVKPSYIPYILMNSGLMMRIIYDLGVNYSFLILSAPLQGFGILSFFILTLRQVLLKNKV
;
A
#
# COMPACT_ATOMS: atom_id res chain seq x y z
N MET A 1 -11.66 27.61 -11.26
CA MET A 1 -10.83 26.39 -11.49
C MET A 1 -11.61 25.22 -10.89
N ARG A 2 -12.15 24.28 -11.68
CA ARG A 2 -12.82 23.10 -11.11
C ARG A 2 -11.75 22.21 -10.48
N LEU A 3 -11.84 21.96 -9.17
CA LEU A 3 -10.91 21.08 -8.47
C LEU A 3 -11.05 19.67 -9.06
N ASN A 4 -9.98 19.12 -9.63
CA ASN A 4 -9.96 17.72 -10.06
C ASN A 4 -9.80 16.85 -8.80
N LEU A 5 -10.91 16.36 -8.24
CA LEU A 5 -10.92 15.65 -6.95
C LEU A 5 -10.04 14.38 -6.91
N PRO A 6 -9.96 13.56 -7.98
CA PRO A 6 -8.94 12.51 -8.07
C PRO A 6 -7.49 13.01 -7.88
N LEU A 7 -7.17 14.19 -8.44
CA LEU A 7 -5.85 14.80 -8.27
C LEU A 7 -5.62 15.23 -6.81
N LEU A 8 -6.66 15.69 -6.11
CA LEU A 8 -6.58 16.05 -4.70
C LEU A 8 -6.20 14.84 -3.83
N LEU A 9 -6.85 13.69 -4.04
CA LEU A 9 -6.52 12.44 -3.34
C LEU A 9 -5.07 11.99 -3.58
N MET A 10 -4.62 12.12 -4.83
CA MET A 10 -3.24 11.79 -5.18
C MET A 10 -2.24 12.71 -4.48
N LEU A 11 -2.49 14.03 -4.52
CA LEU A 11 -1.61 15.02 -3.91
C LEU A 11 -1.62 14.89 -2.39
N SER A 12 -2.76 14.55 -1.76
CA SER A 12 -2.82 14.27 -0.33
C SER A 12 -2.02 13.01 0.00
N GLY A 13 -2.13 11.94 -0.80
CA GLY A 13 -1.31 10.74 -0.62
C GLY A 13 0.19 11.04 -0.69
N ILE A 14 0.65 11.76 -1.73
CA ILE A 14 2.05 12.18 -1.86
C ILE A 14 2.47 13.06 -0.67
N GLY A 15 1.64 14.04 -0.30
CA GLY A 15 1.91 14.91 0.84
C GLY A 15 2.08 14.13 2.14
N LEU A 16 1.17 13.19 2.43
CA LEU A 16 1.20 12.35 3.63
C LEU A 16 2.38 11.38 3.65
N MET A 17 2.77 10.87 2.48
CA MET A 17 3.99 10.08 2.33
C MET A 17 5.24 10.91 2.63
N LEU A 18 5.31 12.16 2.17
CA LEU A 18 6.43 13.04 2.49
C LEU A 18 6.46 13.37 3.98
N THR A 19 5.32 13.66 4.60
CA THR A 19 5.24 14.00 6.04
C THR A 19 5.50 12.82 6.96
N SER A 20 5.53 11.59 6.45
CA SER A 20 5.89 10.38 7.22
C SER A 20 7.27 9.83 6.87
N GLY A 21 7.64 9.83 5.58
CA GLY A 21 8.94 9.38 5.10
C GLY A 21 10.10 10.31 5.50
N ILE A 22 9.89 11.63 5.48
CA ILE A 22 10.92 12.59 5.90
C ILE A 22 11.29 12.41 7.39
N PRO A 23 10.32 12.33 8.33
CA PRO A 23 10.65 12.02 9.72
C PRO A 23 11.38 10.71 9.93
N ALA A 24 11.03 9.67 9.17
CA ALA A 24 11.72 8.39 9.27
C ALA A 24 13.20 8.51 8.87
N VAL A 25 13.50 9.21 7.77
CA VAL A 25 14.89 9.44 7.34
C VAL A 25 15.67 10.23 8.40
N PHE A 26 15.11 11.32 8.93
CA PHE A 26 15.80 12.12 9.94
C PHE A 26 15.98 11.40 11.28
N GLU A 27 15.02 10.58 11.71
CA GLU A 27 15.19 9.76 12.91
C GLU A 27 16.33 8.77 12.74
N PHE A 28 16.38 8.06 11.61
CA PHE A 28 17.49 7.16 11.34
C PHE A 28 18.82 7.89 11.29
N MET A 29 18.89 9.10 10.70
CA MET A 29 20.11 9.92 10.73
C MET A 29 20.47 10.36 12.16
N SER A 30 19.50 10.73 12.99
CA SER A 30 19.75 11.17 14.37
C SER A 30 20.21 10.05 15.28
N MET A 31 19.68 8.84 15.12
CA MET A 31 20.20 7.66 15.80
C MET A 31 21.71 7.46 15.54
N GLN A 32 22.21 8.00 14.41
CA GLN A 32 23.62 7.91 13.98
C GLN A 32 24.49 9.05 14.52
N GLY A 33 23.95 9.92 15.39
CA GLY A 33 24.68 11.06 15.94
C GLY A 33 24.77 12.28 15.03
N PHE A 34 24.00 12.32 13.92
CA PHE A 34 23.84 13.57 13.18
C PHE A 34 23.14 14.61 14.06
N PRO A 35 23.70 15.83 14.18
CA PRO A 35 23.13 16.83 15.06
C PRO A 35 21.78 17.29 14.51
N SER A 36 20.76 17.20 15.36
CA SER A 36 19.35 17.58 15.14
C SER A 36 18.50 16.61 14.29
N ASN A 37 17.52 15.99 14.94
CA ASN A 37 16.30 15.54 14.27
C ASN A 37 15.23 16.62 14.43
N PRO A 38 15.00 17.51 13.44
CA PRO A 38 13.95 18.52 13.52
C PRO A 38 12.54 17.92 13.51
N THR A 39 12.42 16.61 13.27
CA THR A 39 11.17 15.88 13.09
C THR A 39 10.99 14.74 14.11
N SER A 40 11.75 14.71 15.20
CA SER A 40 11.68 13.64 16.22
C SER A 40 10.30 13.49 16.83
N SER A 41 9.56 14.59 17.01
CA SER A 41 8.18 14.59 17.48
C SER A 41 7.18 13.98 16.49
N LEU A 42 7.55 13.85 15.21
CA LEU A 42 6.70 13.30 14.15
C LEU A 42 6.93 11.80 13.94
N PHE A 43 8.10 11.28 14.34
CA PHE A 43 8.45 9.88 14.14
C PHE A 43 7.48 8.90 14.82
N PRO A 44 6.96 9.11 16.05
CA PRO A 44 6.02 8.16 16.67
C PRO A 44 4.76 7.86 15.83
N SER A 45 4.33 8.81 15.00
CA SER A 45 3.12 8.72 14.18
C SER A 45 3.42 8.35 12.72
N HIS A 46 4.70 8.18 12.33
CA HIS A 46 5.09 7.96 10.93
C HIS A 46 4.41 6.72 10.33
N TRP A 47 4.37 5.61 11.07
CA TRP A 47 3.79 4.35 10.60
C TRP A 47 2.29 4.49 10.35
N PHE A 48 1.58 5.24 11.21
CA PHE A 48 0.15 5.47 11.07
C PHE A 48 -0.14 6.26 9.79
N ILE A 49 0.64 7.30 9.55
CA ILE A 49 0.49 8.15 8.37
C ILE A 49 0.89 7.41 7.10
N MET A 50 1.88 6.52 7.16
CA MET A 50 2.20 5.63 6.03
C MET A 50 1.02 4.71 5.70
N ILE A 51 0.46 4.03 6.69
CA ILE A 51 -0.61 3.03 6.52
C ILE A 51 -1.95 3.67 6.16
N TYR A 52 -2.42 4.59 6.99
CA TYR A 52 -3.77 5.16 6.86
C TYR A 52 -3.78 6.46 6.07
N GLY A 53 -2.68 7.23 6.10
CA GLY A 53 -2.55 8.44 5.29
C GLY A 53 -2.20 8.15 3.83
N PHE A 54 -0.98 7.66 3.57
CA PHE A 54 -0.48 7.42 2.21
C PHE A 54 -1.19 6.25 1.53
N PHE A 55 -1.12 5.03 2.09
CA PHE A 55 -1.80 3.89 1.47
C PHE A 55 -3.32 4.06 1.51
N GLY A 56 -3.88 4.63 2.59
CA GLY A 56 -5.31 4.97 2.64
C GLY A 56 -5.75 5.91 1.52
N ALA A 57 -4.96 6.94 1.19
CA ALA A 57 -5.26 7.82 0.06
C ALA A 57 -5.17 7.09 -1.30
N LEU A 58 -4.17 6.23 -1.50
CA LEU A 58 -4.04 5.42 -2.72
C LEU A 58 -5.23 4.46 -2.87
N ILE A 59 -5.58 3.74 -1.80
CA ILE A 59 -6.72 2.82 -1.73
C ILE A 59 -8.04 3.55 -1.95
N GLY A 60 -8.22 4.70 -1.30
CA GLY A 60 -9.41 5.53 -1.46
C GLY A 60 -9.58 5.97 -2.90
N ASN A 61 -8.49 6.31 -3.58
CA ASN A 61 -8.54 6.61 -5.00
C ASN A 61 -8.89 5.37 -5.84
N GLU A 62 -8.27 4.21 -5.59
CA GLU A 62 -8.61 2.97 -6.31
C GLU A 62 -10.12 2.66 -6.20
N ILE A 63 -10.68 2.77 -5.00
CA ILE A 63 -12.08 2.44 -4.75
C ILE A 63 -13.04 3.51 -5.30
N LEU A 64 -12.81 4.79 -4.97
CA LEU A 64 -13.75 5.88 -5.26
C LEU A 64 -13.60 6.44 -6.68
N VAL A 65 -12.48 6.18 -7.35
CA VAL A 65 -12.19 6.72 -8.69
C VAL A 65 -12.08 5.58 -9.69
N ALA A 66 -11.05 4.74 -9.60
CA ALA A 66 -10.75 3.76 -10.65
C ALA A 66 -11.80 2.66 -10.75
N LEU A 67 -12.02 1.92 -9.65
CA LEU A 67 -13.03 0.86 -9.56
C LEU A 67 -14.45 1.42 -9.75
N SER A 68 -14.71 2.64 -9.27
CA SER A 68 -15.97 3.33 -9.49
C SER A 68 -16.27 3.54 -10.98
N VAL A 69 -15.28 4.00 -11.75
CA VAL A 69 -15.39 4.18 -13.20
C VAL A 69 -15.52 2.83 -13.91
N GLU A 70 -14.73 1.83 -13.52
CA GLU A 70 -14.80 0.47 -14.08
C GLU A 70 -16.20 -0.13 -13.91
N TRP A 71 -16.79 0.03 -12.72
CA TRP A 71 -18.04 -0.64 -12.37
C TRP A 71 -19.29 0.15 -12.78
N SER A 72 -19.28 1.47 -12.58
CA SER A 72 -20.45 2.35 -12.77
C SER A 72 -20.34 3.28 -13.97
N GLY A 73 -19.18 3.35 -14.62
CA GLY A 73 -18.90 4.25 -15.74
C GLY A 73 -18.73 5.72 -15.36
N LYS A 74 -18.65 6.04 -14.06
CA LYS A 74 -18.40 7.38 -13.52
C LYS A 74 -17.64 7.27 -12.20
N ILE A 75 -16.98 8.35 -11.78
CA ILE A 75 -16.36 8.45 -10.45
C ILE A 75 -17.44 8.48 -9.35
N ALA A 76 -17.04 8.19 -8.11
CA ALA A 76 -17.90 8.31 -6.96
C ALA A 76 -18.36 9.76 -6.75
N ASN A 77 -19.44 9.94 -5.98
CA ASN A 77 -19.95 11.27 -5.66
C ASN A 77 -18.83 12.12 -5.02
N ASN A 78 -18.65 13.34 -5.53
CA ASN A 78 -17.70 14.33 -5.02
C ASN A 78 -17.76 14.48 -3.50
N ASN A 79 -18.96 14.44 -2.90
CA ASN A 79 -19.11 14.55 -1.45
C ASN A 79 -18.42 13.39 -0.72
N LEU A 80 -18.53 12.16 -1.23
CA LEU A 80 -17.86 11.00 -0.64
C LEU A 80 -16.34 11.14 -0.75
N ILE A 81 -15.83 11.57 -1.91
CA ILE A 81 -14.40 11.78 -2.13
C ILE A 81 -13.86 12.84 -1.17
N ILE A 82 -14.56 13.98 -1.04
CA ILE A 82 -14.16 15.07 -0.14
C ILE A 82 -14.20 14.62 1.31
N SER A 83 -15.29 13.96 1.75
CA SER A 83 -15.42 13.48 3.12
C SER A 83 -14.34 12.47 3.49
N PHE A 84 -14.07 11.50 2.62
CA PHE A 84 -13.00 10.52 2.81
C PHE A 84 -11.62 11.19 2.89
N THR A 85 -11.31 12.09 1.95
CA THR A 85 -10.03 12.80 1.91
C THR A 85 -9.84 13.65 3.16
N ALA A 86 -10.87 14.40 3.56
CA ALA A 86 -10.83 15.25 4.74
C ALA A 86 -10.63 14.43 6.01
N LEU A 87 -11.38 13.34 6.19
CA LEU A 87 -11.22 12.46 7.35
C LEU A 87 -9.83 11.83 7.42
N THR A 88 -9.29 11.36 6.30
CA THR A 88 -7.93 10.78 6.23
C THR A 88 -6.86 11.81 6.62
N ILE A 89 -7.00 13.06 6.15
CA ILE A 89 -6.07 14.15 6.51
C ILE A 89 -6.23 14.53 7.99
N ILE A 90 -7.45 14.69 8.48
CA ILE A 90 -7.71 15.05 9.89
C ILE A 90 -7.24 13.93 10.82
N ALA A 91 -7.46 12.65 10.47
CA ALA A 91 -6.93 11.50 11.19
C ALA A 91 -5.40 11.58 11.26
N SER A 92 -4.73 11.77 10.12
CA SER A 92 -3.27 11.92 10.06
C SER A 92 -2.76 13.09 10.92
N LEU A 93 -3.40 14.27 10.85
CA LEU A 93 -3.02 15.42 11.67
C LEU A 93 -3.26 15.18 13.16
N SER A 94 -4.40 14.57 13.51
CA SER A 94 -4.74 14.26 14.90
C SER A 94 -3.75 13.28 15.54
N SER A 95 -3.07 12.46 14.73
CA SER A 95 -2.07 11.52 15.23
C SER A 95 -0.82 12.23 15.75
N PHE A 96 -0.58 13.47 15.29
CA PHE A 96 0.49 14.32 15.79
C PHE A 96 0.06 15.16 16.99
N PHE A 97 -1.13 15.76 16.91
CA PHE A 97 -1.51 16.85 17.81
C PHE A 97 -2.48 16.45 18.92
N VAL A 98 -3.12 15.29 18.83
CA VAL A 98 -4.19 14.88 19.76
C VAL A 98 -3.87 13.52 20.40
N SER A 99 -4.12 12.43 19.70
CA SER A 99 -3.78 11.08 20.15
C SER A 99 -3.98 10.08 19.01
N ILE A 100 -3.16 9.03 19.02
CA ILE A 100 -3.28 7.95 18.04
C ILE A 100 -4.63 7.23 18.09
N LEU A 101 -5.21 7.07 19.28
CA LEU A 101 -6.51 6.40 19.46
C LEU A 101 -7.65 7.23 18.85
N PHE A 102 -7.61 8.55 19.00
CA PHE A 102 -8.58 9.43 18.34
C PHE A 102 -8.42 9.41 16.81
N SER A 103 -7.18 9.33 16.32
CA SER A 103 -6.91 9.14 14.88
C SER A 103 -7.48 7.85 14.34
N MET A 104 -7.36 6.75 15.10
CA MET A 104 -7.97 5.47 14.72
C MET A 104 -9.50 5.54 14.66
N PHE A 105 -10.13 6.28 15.57
CA PHE A 105 -11.58 6.51 15.52
C PHE A 105 -11.99 7.24 14.25
N LEU A 106 -11.30 8.31 13.89
CA LEU A 106 -11.55 9.04 12.63
C LEU A 106 -11.30 8.15 11.41
N GLU A 107 -10.30 7.29 11.47
CA GLU A 107 -9.98 6.36 10.40
C GLU A 107 -11.05 5.28 10.23
N ILE A 108 -11.66 4.79 11.32
CA ILE A 108 -12.84 3.91 11.24
C ILE A 108 -13.95 4.57 10.44
N ILE A 109 -14.21 5.87 10.68
CA ILE A 109 -15.22 6.61 9.91
C ILE A 109 -14.82 6.72 8.44
N SER A 110 -13.55 7.03 8.16
CA SER A 110 -12.99 7.09 6.81
C SER A 110 -13.17 5.77 6.05
N ILE A 111 -12.74 4.66 6.64
CA ILE A 111 -12.87 3.32 6.06
C ILE A 111 -14.33 2.88 5.96
N SER A 112 -15.20 3.31 6.88
CA SER A 112 -16.63 3.07 6.81
C SER A 112 -17.27 3.73 5.58
N ILE A 113 -16.77 4.88 5.12
CA ILE A 113 -17.23 5.49 3.85
C ILE A 113 -16.90 4.55 2.68
N LEU A 114 -15.68 4.01 2.62
CA LEU A 114 -15.27 3.05 1.58
C LEU A 114 -16.11 1.76 1.66
N LEU A 115 -16.37 1.28 2.88
CA LEU A 115 -17.18 0.09 3.12
C LEU A 115 -18.62 0.29 2.67
N LEU A 116 -19.25 1.43 2.99
CA LEU A 116 -20.60 1.73 2.52
C LEU A 116 -20.66 1.86 1.00
N TYR A 117 -19.61 2.43 0.40
CA TYR A 117 -19.51 2.53 -1.06
C TYR A 117 -19.37 1.17 -1.76
N SER A 118 -19.00 0.11 -1.02
CA SER A 118 -18.84 -1.25 -1.55
C SER A 118 -20.05 -1.83 -2.25
N GLN A 119 -21.24 -1.38 -1.87
CA GLN A 119 -22.49 -1.75 -2.54
C GLN A 119 -22.45 -1.47 -4.05
N THR A 120 -21.69 -0.46 -4.49
CA THR A 120 -21.52 -0.15 -5.91
C THR A 120 -20.90 -1.34 -6.66
N TYR A 121 -19.81 -1.91 -6.13
CA TYR A 121 -19.04 -2.98 -6.78
C TYR A 121 -19.44 -4.39 -6.34
N LEU A 122 -20.41 -4.53 -5.44
CA LEU A 122 -21.09 -5.78 -5.11
C LEU A 122 -22.39 -5.98 -5.91
N ASN A 123 -22.81 -4.99 -6.69
CA ASN A 123 -23.90 -5.10 -7.66
C ASN A 123 -23.36 -5.48 -9.04
N TYR A 124 -24.24 -5.74 -10.01
CA TYR A 124 -23.80 -5.92 -11.41
C TYR A 124 -23.15 -4.64 -11.93
N SER A 125 -22.08 -4.78 -12.71
CA SER A 125 -21.44 -3.64 -13.37
C SER A 125 -22.34 -3.07 -14.48
N LYS A 126 -22.03 -1.85 -14.94
CA LYS A 126 -22.75 -1.19 -16.04
C LYS A 126 -22.75 -2.02 -17.34
N ILE A 127 -21.74 -2.87 -17.55
CA ILE A 127 -21.63 -3.78 -18.68
C ILE A 127 -22.12 -5.20 -18.37
N GLY A 128 -22.75 -5.41 -17.20
CA GLY A 128 -23.39 -6.67 -16.81
C GLY A 128 -22.47 -7.71 -16.17
N LEU A 129 -21.25 -7.34 -15.77
CA LEU A 129 -20.36 -8.25 -15.05
C LEU A 129 -20.86 -8.47 -13.63
N LYS A 130 -20.80 -9.72 -13.17
CA LYS A 130 -21.07 -10.08 -11.77
C LYS A 130 -19.86 -9.74 -10.90
N PRO A 131 -20.07 -9.40 -9.61
CA PRO A 131 -18.98 -9.33 -8.64
C PRO A 131 -18.21 -10.65 -8.63
N SER A 132 -16.90 -10.53 -8.65
CA SER A 132 -15.97 -11.66 -8.61
C SER A 132 -15.24 -11.68 -7.28
N THR A 133 -14.32 -12.64 -7.11
CA THR A 133 -13.56 -12.84 -5.86
C THR A 133 -12.89 -11.56 -5.38
N TYR A 134 -12.31 -10.74 -6.28
CA TYR A 134 -11.62 -9.51 -5.86
C TYR A 134 -12.56 -8.51 -5.17
N ASN A 135 -13.82 -8.38 -5.62
CA ASN A 135 -14.81 -7.48 -5.03
C ASN A 135 -15.12 -7.87 -3.58
N TRP A 136 -15.21 -9.17 -3.32
CA TRP A 136 -15.45 -9.72 -1.99
C TRP A 136 -14.22 -9.60 -1.09
N LEU A 137 -13.02 -9.88 -1.61
CA LEU A 137 -11.78 -9.71 -0.84
C LEU A 137 -11.55 -8.25 -0.45
N LEU A 138 -11.88 -7.31 -1.34
CA LEU A 138 -11.83 -5.88 -1.05
C LEU A 138 -12.79 -5.52 0.09
N LEU A 139 -14.03 -5.99 0.03
CA LEU A 139 -15.01 -5.82 1.10
C LEU A 139 -14.48 -6.37 2.44
N PHE A 140 -14.01 -7.61 2.46
CA PHE A 140 -13.51 -8.25 3.68
C PHE A 140 -12.28 -7.53 4.24
N SER A 141 -11.40 -7.00 3.39
CA SER A 141 -10.24 -6.21 3.82
C SER A 141 -10.66 -4.97 4.59
N LEU A 142 -11.70 -4.26 4.13
CA LEU A 142 -12.23 -3.08 4.81
C LEU A 142 -12.89 -3.46 6.15
N ILE A 143 -13.70 -4.54 6.17
CA ILE A 143 -14.35 -5.04 7.39
C ILE A 143 -13.32 -5.44 8.44
N ILE A 144 -12.34 -6.26 8.08
CA ILE A 144 -11.30 -6.72 9.00
C ILE A 144 -10.48 -5.53 9.52
N THR A 145 -10.20 -4.53 8.68
CA THR A 145 -9.52 -3.31 9.13
C THR A 145 -10.32 -2.54 10.18
N ILE A 146 -11.64 -2.38 9.98
CA ILE A 146 -12.51 -1.75 10.99
C ILE A 146 -12.51 -2.56 12.30
N ILE A 147 -12.55 -3.89 12.22
CA ILE A 147 -12.46 -4.77 13.38
C ILE A 147 -11.14 -4.58 14.13
N ILE A 148 -10.01 -4.59 13.42
CA ILE A 148 -8.67 -4.36 13.99
C ILE A 148 -8.62 -3.01 14.72
N LEU A 149 -9.05 -1.94 14.07
CA LEU A 149 -9.03 -0.60 14.65
C LEU A 149 -9.94 -0.51 15.88
N SER A 150 -11.16 -1.05 15.78
CA SER A 150 -12.14 -1.04 16.87
C SER A 150 -11.64 -1.86 18.07
N PHE A 151 -11.01 -3.00 17.82
CA PHE A 151 -10.40 -3.83 18.85
C PHE A 151 -9.27 -3.11 19.57
N GLN A 152 -8.35 -2.46 18.83
CA GLN A 152 -7.26 -1.68 19.43
C GLN A 152 -7.76 -0.47 20.23
N ILE A 153 -8.80 0.22 19.76
CA ILE A 153 -9.45 1.30 20.52
C ILE A 153 -10.03 0.74 21.83
N GLY A 154 -10.74 -0.40 21.78
CA GLY A 154 -11.31 -1.04 22.96
C GLY A 154 -10.25 -1.52 23.98
N LEU A 155 -9.07 -1.92 23.49
CA LEU A 155 -7.93 -2.28 24.34
C LEU A 155 -7.17 -1.06 24.90
N GLY A 156 -7.31 0.11 24.29
CA GLY A 156 -6.60 1.33 24.69
C GLY A 156 -5.11 1.36 24.32
N TYR A 157 -4.63 0.42 23.50
CA TYR A 157 -3.26 0.41 22.99
C TYR A 157 -3.18 -0.05 21.54
N VAL A 158 -2.05 0.27 20.89
CA VAL A 158 -1.83 0.05 19.46
C VAL A 158 -0.90 -1.13 19.23
N ILE A 159 -1.22 -1.94 18.22
CA ILE A 159 -0.40 -3.07 17.76
C ILE A 159 0.06 -2.80 16.32
N PRO A 160 1.17 -2.08 16.09
CA PRO A 160 1.49 -1.50 14.78
C PRO A 160 1.51 -2.50 13.62
N TYR A 161 2.08 -3.70 13.81
CA TYR A 161 2.17 -4.69 12.74
C TYR A 161 0.81 -5.18 12.24
N VAL A 162 -0.22 -5.28 13.11
CA VAL A 162 -1.56 -5.74 12.70
C VAL A 162 -2.21 -4.71 11.76
N ASN A 163 -1.87 -3.43 11.91
CA ASN A 163 -2.40 -2.36 11.06
C ASN A 163 -1.88 -2.46 9.62
N LEU A 164 -0.76 -3.17 9.37
CA LEU A 164 -0.29 -3.48 8.01
C LEU A 164 -1.29 -4.36 7.25
N PHE A 165 -2.19 -5.08 7.94
CA PHE A 165 -3.25 -5.83 7.29
C PHE A 165 -4.07 -4.96 6.33
N PHE A 166 -4.34 -3.70 6.68
CA PHE A 166 -5.15 -2.81 5.83
C PHE A 166 -4.58 -2.69 4.41
N PRO A 167 -3.36 -2.16 4.20
CA PRO A 167 -2.81 -2.04 2.87
C PRO A 167 -2.52 -3.40 2.24
N ILE A 168 -2.06 -4.41 2.99
CA ILE A 168 -1.79 -5.74 2.41
C ILE A 168 -3.07 -6.37 1.88
N GLY A 169 -4.15 -6.41 2.67
CA GLY A 169 -5.41 -7.05 2.30
C GLY A 169 -6.04 -6.39 1.08
N VAL A 170 -6.09 -5.05 1.08
CA VAL A 170 -6.65 -4.32 -0.07
C VAL A 170 -5.80 -4.48 -1.32
N ILE A 171 -4.47 -4.33 -1.22
CA ILE A 171 -3.58 -4.51 -2.36
C ILE A 171 -3.70 -5.94 -2.87
N PHE A 172 -3.69 -6.95 -1.99
CA PHE A 172 -3.88 -8.34 -2.36
C PHE A 172 -5.19 -8.58 -3.12
N ALA A 173 -6.29 -7.94 -2.69
CA ALA A 173 -7.57 -8.00 -3.40
C ALA A 173 -7.45 -7.37 -4.79
N VAL A 174 -6.94 -6.15 -4.92
CA VAL A 174 -6.74 -5.45 -6.20
C VAL A 174 -5.84 -6.25 -7.15
N MET A 175 -4.76 -6.83 -6.62
CA MET A 175 -3.85 -7.67 -7.37
C MET A 175 -4.50 -8.90 -7.99
N SER A 176 -5.49 -9.50 -7.33
CA SER A 176 -6.20 -10.66 -7.90
C SER A 176 -6.89 -10.33 -9.23
N ARG A 177 -7.31 -9.07 -9.43
CA ARG A 177 -7.80 -8.52 -10.70
C ARG A 177 -6.64 -8.27 -11.68
N ASP A 178 -5.62 -7.54 -11.23
CA ASP A 178 -4.61 -6.97 -12.13
C ASP A 178 -3.52 -7.96 -12.56
N LEU A 179 -3.23 -8.98 -11.75
CA LEU A 179 -2.27 -10.03 -12.09
C LEU A 179 -2.66 -10.78 -13.36
N ALA A 180 -3.96 -10.99 -13.61
CA ALA A 180 -4.45 -11.62 -14.82
C ALA A 180 -4.06 -10.80 -16.07
N LEU A 181 -4.14 -9.47 -15.98
CA LEU A 181 -3.79 -8.54 -17.07
C LEU A 181 -2.29 -8.52 -17.32
N VAL A 182 -1.48 -8.53 -16.25
CA VAL A 182 -0.02 -8.49 -16.33
C VAL A 182 0.55 -9.81 -16.83
N THR A 183 0.11 -10.93 -16.27
CA THR A 183 0.65 -12.27 -16.59
C THR A 183 0.01 -12.90 -17.82
N ARG A 184 -1.15 -12.38 -18.27
CA ARG A 184 -2.02 -12.96 -19.30
C ARG A 184 -2.46 -14.39 -18.99
N ALA A 185 -2.50 -14.74 -17.70
CA ALA A 185 -2.88 -16.06 -17.25
C ALA A 185 -4.17 -15.99 -16.43
N LYS A 186 -5.02 -17.02 -16.56
CA LYS A 186 -6.21 -17.15 -15.73
C LYS A 186 -5.79 -17.43 -14.29
N ILE A 187 -6.26 -16.60 -13.37
CA ILE A 187 -6.00 -16.70 -11.94
C ILE A 187 -6.94 -17.75 -11.31
N ASN A 188 -6.48 -18.46 -10.28
CA ASN A 188 -7.32 -19.40 -9.52
C ASN A 188 -7.94 -18.68 -8.32
N ASP A 189 -9.21 -18.33 -8.46
CA ASP A 189 -9.99 -17.60 -7.44
C ASP A 189 -10.04 -18.30 -6.08
N SER A 190 -10.15 -19.64 -6.08
CA SER A 190 -10.22 -20.42 -4.84
C SER A 190 -8.91 -20.39 -4.05
N GLU A 191 -7.78 -20.47 -4.75
CA GLU A 191 -6.45 -20.36 -4.13
C GLU A 191 -6.19 -18.95 -3.61
N ILE A 192 -6.65 -17.91 -4.30
CA ILE A 192 -6.53 -16.53 -3.80
C ILE A 192 -7.38 -16.32 -2.55
N ALA A 193 -8.61 -16.82 -2.53
CA ALA A 193 -9.47 -16.72 -1.36
C ALA A 193 -8.84 -17.43 -0.14
N LEU A 194 -8.31 -18.65 -0.33
CA LEU A 194 -7.59 -19.38 0.72
C LEU A 194 -6.31 -18.66 1.15
N ALA A 195 -5.54 -18.12 0.19
CA ALA A 195 -4.34 -17.33 0.50
C ALA A 195 -4.67 -16.10 1.34
N PHE A 196 -5.78 -15.40 1.03
CA PHE A 196 -6.26 -14.27 1.81
C PHE A 196 -6.64 -14.66 3.25
N ILE A 197 -7.32 -15.79 3.43
CA ILE A 197 -7.67 -16.31 4.76
C ILE A 197 -6.39 -16.62 5.56
N PHE A 198 -5.45 -17.35 4.97
CA PHE A 198 -4.19 -17.67 5.63
C PHE A 198 -3.34 -16.43 5.91
N LEU A 199 -3.33 -15.44 5.02
CA LEU A 199 -2.68 -14.16 5.22
C LEU A 199 -3.27 -13.43 6.43
N THR A 200 -4.61 -13.33 6.48
CA THR A 200 -5.34 -12.67 7.56
C THR A 200 -5.01 -13.32 8.90
N LEU A 201 -5.15 -14.64 8.98
CA LEU A 201 -4.89 -15.40 10.19
C LEU A 201 -3.40 -15.33 10.57
N GLY A 202 -2.50 -15.39 9.60
CA GLY A 202 -1.05 -15.30 9.80
C GLY A 202 -0.60 -13.95 10.37
N ILE A 203 -1.16 -12.84 9.88
CA ILE A 203 -0.87 -11.50 10.42
C ILE A 203 -1.44 -11.35 11.84
N ILE A 204 -2.69 -11.75 12.07
CA ILE A 204 -3.33 -11.62 13.39
C ILE A 204 -2.60 -12.49 14.43
N SER A 205 -2.11 -13.65 14.02
CA SER A 205 -1.37 -14.59 14.87
C SER A 205 0.14 -14.37 14.87
N TYR A 206 0.61 -13.16 14.50
CA TYR A 206 2.02 -12.78 14.61
C TYR A 206 2.58 -13.14 15.99
N SER A 207 3.81 -13.66 16.06
CA SER A 207 4.49 -14.23 17.24
C SER A 207 4.03 -15.61 17.72
N SER A 208 3.00 -16.19 17.11
CA SER A 208 2.63 -17.59 17.36
C SER A 208 3.37 -18.54 16.40
N PHE A 209 3.62 -19.77 16.85
CA PHE A 209 4.21 -20.82 16.00
C PHE A 209 3.38 -21.06 14.72
N TYR A 210 2.05 -20.96 14.80
CA TYR A 210 1.16 -21.18 13.66
C TYR A 210 1.18 -20.02 12.65
N GLY A 211 1.52 -18.81 13.08
CA GLY A 211 1.47 -17.62 12.24
C GLY A 211 2.44 -17.68 11.07
N GLU A 212 3.67 -18.15 11.28
CA GLU A 212 4.67 -18.35 10.22
C GLU A 212 4.18 -19.34 9.16
N ALA A 213 3.66 -20.50 9.60
CA ALA A 213 3.13 -21.53 8.70
C ALA A 213 1.94 -21.03 7.87
N LEU A 214 1.04 -20.26 8.49
CA LEU A 214 -0.10 -19.65 7.79
C LEU A 214 0.38 -18.62 6.75
N LEU A 215 1.34 -17.77 7.08
CA LEU A 215 1.90 -16.82 6.11
C LEU A 215 2.64 -17.54 4.97
N PHE A 216 3.34 -18.63 5.25
CA PHE A 216 3.96 -19.46 4.21
C PHE A 216 2.92 -20.06 3.26
N LEU A 217 1.81 -20.58 3.78
CA LEU A 217 0.71 -21.09 2.95
C LEU A 217 0.06 -19.97 2.13
N ALA A 218 -0.11 -18.78 2.70
CA ALA A 218 -0.59 -17.60 1.98
C ALA A 218 0.35 -17.22 0.83
N TRP A 219 1.66 -17.18 1.09
CA TRP A 219 2.67 -16.93 0.08
C TRP A 219 2.65 -17.98 -1.03
N LEU A 220 2.62 -19.27 -0.67
CA LEU A 220 2.65 -20.38 -1.62
C LEU A 220 1.44 -20.36 -2.55
N LEU A 221 0.24 -20.25 -1.99
CA LEU A 221 -1.02 -20.23 -2.75
C LEU A 221 -1.14 -18.97 -3.61
N SER A 222 -0.77 -17.81 -3.08
CA SER A 222 -0.79 -16.56 -3.86
C SER A 222 0.22 -16.60 -5.00
N PHE A 223 1.44 -17.13 -4.77
CA PHE A 223 2.46 -17.28 -5.80
C PHE A 223 2.00 -18.26 -6.90
N HIS A 224 1.47 -19.41 -6.52
CA HIS A 224 0.97 -20.40 -7.47
C HIS A 224 -0.17 -19.82 -8.32
N SER A 225 -1.17 -19.21 -7.68
CA SER A 225 -2.34 -18.64 -8.36
C SER A 225 -1.97 -17.48 -9.29
N SER A 226 -0.99 -16.66 -8.89
CA SER A 226 -0.49 -15.53 -9.70
C SER A 226 0.13 -15.95 -11.03
N LYS A 227 0.64 -17.19 -11.13
CA LYS A 227 1.36 -17.73 -12.30
C LYS A 227 2.53 -16.84 -12.76
N LEU A 228 3.15 -16.09 -11.85
CA LEU A 228 4.31 -15.24 -12.13
C LEU A 228 5.45 -16.03 -12.81
N TYR A 229 5.58 -17.32 -12.50
CA TYR A 229 6.58 -18.22 -13.10
C TYR A 229 6.32 -18.59 -14.59
N LYS A 230 5.11 -18.35 -15.13
CA LYS A 230 4.74 -18.65 -16.54
C LYS A 230 4.60 -17.40 -17.42
N PHE A 231 5.30 -16.34 -17.04
CA PHE A 231 5.05 -15.01 -17.57
C PHE A 231 5.33 -14.80 -19.07
N LYS A 232 4.50 -13.98 -19.75
CA LYS A 232 4.65 -13.59 -21.18
C LYS A 232 4.48 -12.09 -21.52
N GLY A 233 4.30 -11.19 -20.56
CA GLY A 233 4.07 -9.74 -20.76
C GLY A 233 5.31 -8.83 -20.77
N ARG A 234 5.19 -7.60 -20.21
CA ARG A 234 6.28 -6.61 -20.07
C ARG A 234 7.25 -6.91 -18.91
N LYS A 235 8.55 -6.71 -19.12
CA LYS A 235 9.62 -6.98 -18.13
C LYS A 235 9.49 -6.20 -16.81
N TYR A 236 9.13 -4.92 -16.88
CA TYR A 236 9.13 -4.04 -15.71
C TYR A 236 8.13 -4.46 -14.61
N PRO A 237 6.82 -4.68 -14.90
CA PRO A 237 5.88 -5.19 -13.91
C PRO A 237 6.28 -6.52 -13.27
N ILE A 238 6.82 -7.48 -14.04
CA ILE A 238 7.29 -8.77 -13.49
C ILE A 238 8.36 -8.56 -12.45
N LEU A 239 9.32 -7.68 -12.76
CA LEU A 239 10.51 -7.53 -11.94
C LEU A 239 10.08 -7.08 -10.55
N HIS A 240 9.23 -6.06 -10.51
CA HIS A 240 8.59 -5.59 -9.29
C HIS A 240 7.76 -6.66 -8.60
N LEU A 241 6.84 -7.33 -9.32
CA LEU A 241 5.99 -8.38 -8.75
C LEU A 241 6.78 -9.55 -8.17
N THR A 242 7.78 -10.04 -8.89
CA THR A 242 8.66 -11.12 -8.42
C THR A 242 9.44 -10.67 -7.19
N THR A 243 9.92 -9.43 -7.20
CA THR A 243 10.63 -8.83 -6.05
C THR A 243 9.70 -8.71 -4.84
N ALA A 244 8.44 -8.29 -5.04
CA ALA A 244 7.44 -8.24 -3.97
C ALA A 244 7.23 -9.61 -3.32
N TRP A 245 7.11 -10.68 -4.11
CA TRP A 245 6.96 -12.05 -3.59
C TRP A 245 8.20 -12.56 -2.89
N ILE A 246 9.39 -12.20 -3.38
CA ILE A 246 10.66 -12.51 -2.71
C ILE A 246 10.67 -11.83 -1.34
N PHE A 247 10.33 -10.55 -1.24
CA PHE A 247 10.27 -9.86 0.05
C PHE A 247 9.17 -10.38 0.97
N PHE A 248 8.02 -10.79 0.43
CA PHE A 248 7.01 -11.45 1.26
C PHE A 248 7.55 -12.77 1.84
N LEU A 249 8.26 -13.58 1.04
CA LEU A 249 8.96 -14.76 1.54
C LEU A 249 10.05 -14.41 2.56
N THR A 250 10.83 -13.36 2.32
CA THR A 250 11.85 -12.87 3.27
C THR A 250 11.23 -12.53 4.62
N SER A 251 10.05 -11.89 4.62
CA SER A 251 9.35 -11.59 5.88
C SER A 251 8.99 -12.86 6.66
N ILE A 252 8.68 -13.96 5.96
CA ILE A 252 8.33 -15.24 6.55
C ILE A 252 9.58 -15.96 7.07
N ILE A 253 10.65 -16.01 6.28
CA ILE A 253 11.92 -16.65 6.68
C ILE A 253 12.51 -15.98 7.93
N PHE A 254 12.39 -14.66 8.02
CA PHE A 254 12.88 -13.87 9.15
C PHE A 254 11.75 -13.41 10.08
N TYR A 255 10.68 -14.22 10.19
CA TYR A 255 9.47 -13.88 10.97
C TYR A 255 9.74 -13.52 12.44
N ALA A 256 10.78 -14.11 13.04
CA ALA A 256 11.18 -13.81 14.41
C ALA A 256 11.80 -12.39 14.58
N ASN A 257 12.32 -11.79 13.51
CA ASN A 257 12.88 -10.44 13.54
C ASN A 257 11.81 -9.42 13.10
N TYR A 258 11.25 -8.71 14.07
CA TYR A 258 10.17 -7.75 13.87
C TYR A 258 10.48 -6.68 12.83
N ASP A 259 11.69 -6.11 12.84
CA ASP A 259 12.08 -5.07 11.90
C ASP A 259 12.18 -5.63 10.48
N ILE A 260 12.84 -6.78 10.28
CA ILE A 260 12.93 -7.42 8.96
C ILE A 260 11.53 -7.78 8.45
N PHE A 261 10.67 -8.34 9.32
CA PHE A 261 9.30 -8.69 9.00
C PHE A 261 8.52 -7.47 8.49
N ILE A 262 8.50 -6.38 9.26
CA ILE A 262 7.76 -5.17 8.90
C ILE A 262 8.31 -4.52 7.65
N HIS A 263 9.62 -4.30 7.54
CA HIS A 263 10.19 -3.58 6.39
C HIS A 263 10.08 -4.41 5.10
N SER A 264 10.22 -5.74 5.18
CA SER A 264 10.03 -6.63 4.03
C SER A 264 8.59 -6.59 3.52
N ILE A 265 7.60 -6.48 4.40
CA ILE A 265 6.21 -6.30 3.99
C ILE A 265 5.95 -4.87 3.51
N ALA A 266 6.21 -3.89 4.36
CA ALA A 266 5.83 -2.50 4.14
C ALA A 266 6.53 -1.89 2.94
N VAL A 267 7.85 -2.07 2.81
CA VAL A 267 8.65 -1.52 1.71
C VAL A 267 8.87 -2.55 0.61
N GLY A 268 9.13 -3.81 0.98
CA GLY A 268 9.45 -4.86 0.01
C GLY A 268 8.24 -5.33 -0.78
N PHE A 269 7.18 -5.76 -0.10
CA PHE A 269 5.98 -6.29 -0.75
C PHE A 269 5.07 -5.17 -1.28
N LEU A 270 4.65 -4.22 -0.43
CA LEU A 270 3.64 -3.22 -0.81
C LEU A 270 4.15 -2.26 -1.88
N PHE A 271 5.29 -1.59 -1.67
CA PHE A 271 5.78 -0.61 -2.65
C PHE A 271 6.19 -1.26 -3.97
N ASN A 272 6.80 -2.45 -3.98
CA ASN A 272 7.07 -3.11 -5.26
C ASN A 272 5.76 -3.50 -5.97
N THR A 273 4.73 -3.91 -5.23
CA THR A 273 3.43 -4.18 -5.84
C THR A 273 2.82 -2.92 -6.45
N VAL A 274 2.72 -1.85 -5.65
CA VAL A 274 2.20 -0.55 -6.10
C VAL A 274 3.00 -0.05 -7.31
N PHE A 275 4.34 -0.02 -7.26
CA PHE A 275 5.15 0.49 -8.38
C PHE A 275 5.18 -0.43 -9.60
N GLY A 276 4.99 -1.73 -9.41
CA GLY A 276 5.06 -2.73 -10.47
C GLY A 276 3.76 -2.93 -11.22
N VAL A 277 2.66 -2.98 -10.47
CA VAL A 277 1.35 -3.37 -10.96
C VAL A 277 0.51 -2.16 -11.29
N ASP A 278 0.64 -1.04 -10.58
CA ASP A 278 -0.39 -0.01 -10.58
C ASP A 278 -0.56 0.72 -11.91
N VAL A 279 -1.36 0.06 -12.74
CA VAL A 279 -2.65 0.51 -13.23
C VAL A 279 -3.31 1.52 -12.30
N VAL A 280 -3.29 1.45 -10.96
CA VAL A 280 -3.91 2.49 -10.10
C VAL A 280 -3.28 3.88 -10.32
N LEU A 281 -1.96 4.03 -10.26
CA LEU A 281 -1.28 5.29 -10.54
C LEU A 281 -1.37 5.65 -12.03
N MET A 282 -1.23 4.69 -12.95
CA MET A 282 -1.35 4.98 -14.39
C MET A 282 -2.79 5.38 -14.78
N ASP A 283 -3.82 4.74 -14.22
CA ASP A 283 -5.25 5.03 -14.40
C ASP A 283 -5.65 6.29 -13.64
N MET A 284 -5.04 6.57 -12.49
CA MET A 284 -5.12 7.89 -11.83
C MET A 284 -4.65 8.97 -12.78
N PHE A 285 -3.48 8.79 -13.39
CA PHE A 285 -2.94 9.75 -14.34
C PHE A 285 -3.74 9.81 -15.63
N VAL A 286 -4.27 8.68 -16.11
CA VAL A 286 -5.10 8.63 -17.31
C VAL A 286 -6.46 9.29 -17.07
N ASN A 287 -7.08 9.08 -15.91
CA ASN A 287 -8.34 9.71 -15.54
C ASN A 287 -8.16 11.20 -15.22
N ALA A 288 -7.03 11.60 -14.63
CA ALA A 288 -6.76 13.00 -14.31
C ALA A 288 -6.29 13.82 -15.53
N PHE A 289 -5.58 13.21 -16.48
CA PHE A 289 -4.89 13.93 -17.56
C PHE A 289 -5.08 13.35 -18.97
N GLY A 290 -5.86 12.29 -19.18
CA GLY A 290 -6.12 11.70 -20.51
C GLY A 290 -5.10 10.64 -20.94
N LYS A 291 -4.84 10.45 -22.24
CA LYS A 291 -3.92 9.39 -22.73
C LYS A 291 -2.47 9.66 -22.31
N VAL A 292 -2.01 9.03 -21.22
CA VAL A 292 -0.61 9.13 -20.78
C VAL A 292 0.20 7.93 -21.28
N SER A 293 1.33 8.19 -21.96
CA SER A 293 2.34 7.17 -22.24
C SER A 293 3.49 7.26 -21.23
N VAL A 294 3.43 6.44 -20.18
CA VAL A 294 4.51 6.35 -19.19
C VAL A 294 5.56 5.32 -19.65
N LYS A 295 6.81 5.76 -19.79
CA LYS A 295 7.97 4.87 -19.94
C LYS A 295 8.50 4.54 -18.53
N PRO A 296 8.54 3.26 -18.14
CA PRO A 296 9.04 2.87 -16.83
C PRO A 296 10.52 3.21 -16.67
N SER A 297 10.90 3.71 -15.49
CA SER A 297 12.30 3.91 -15.10
C SER A 297 12.68 2.86 -14.07
N TYR A 298 13.85 2.25 -14.23
CA TYR A 298 14.38 1.28 -13.27
C TYR A 298 15.12 1.93 -12.09
N ILE A 299 15.37 3.25 -12.14
CA ILE A 299 16.07 3.98 -11.06
C ILE A 299 15.31 3.85 -9.72
N PRO A 300 14.00 4.12 -9.64
CA PRO A 300 13.25 3.94 -8.40
C PRO A 300 13.33 2.52 -7.85
N TYR A 301 13.21 1.53 -8.73
CA TYR A 301 13.31 0.11 -8.38
C TYR A 301 14.67 -0.21 -7.76
N ILE A 302 15.77 0.19 -8.38
CA ILE A 302 17.12 -0.10 -7.89
C ILE A 302 17.36 0.57 -6.55
N LEU A 303 17.06 1.86 -6.42
CA LEU A 303 17.28 2.63 -5.19
C LEU A 303 16.46 2.08 -4.01
N MET A 304 15.17 1.82 -4.23
CA MET A 304 14.29 1.31 -3.18
C MET A 304 14.71 -0.07 -2.69
N ASN A 305 14.96 -1.00 -3.62
CA ASN A 305 15.30 -2.38 -3.26
C ASN A 305 16.73 -2.52 -2.70
N SER A 306 17.68 -1.72 -3.18
CA SER A 306 19.02 -1.66 -2.58
C SER A 306 18.95 -1.11 -1.16
N GLY A 307 18.20 -0.02 -0.93
CA GLY A 307 18.00 0.53 0.40
C GLY A 307 17.33 -0.46 1.34
N LEU A 308 16.36 -1.27 0.88
CA LEU A 308 15.74 -2.31 1.69
C LEU A 308 16.69 -3.48 1.98
N MET A 309 17.51 -3.90 1.02
CA MET A 309 18.56 -4.89 1.27
C MET A 309 19.54 -4.41 2.34
N MET A 310 19.98 -3.14 2.25
CA MET A 310 20.84 -2.56 3.30
C MET A 310 20.14 -2.55 4.67
N ARG A 311 18.84 -2.28 4.71
CA ARG A 311 18.07 -2.34 5.96
C ARG A 311 18.08 -3.75 6.56
N ILE A 312 17.82 -4.78 5.76
CA ILE A 312 17.81 -6.17 6.22
C ILE A 312 19.20 -6.58 6.72
N ILE A 313 20.26 -6.23 5.99
CA ILE A 313 21.65 -6.51 6.40
C ILE A 313 21.96 -5.86 7.76
N TYR A 314 21.49 -4.62 7.97
CA TYR A 314 21.61 -3.95 9.26
C TYR A 314 20.85 -4.69 10.36
N ASP A 315 19.58 -5.05 10.14
CA ASP A 315 18.73 -5.72 11.13
C ASP A 315 19.22 -7.15 11.45
N LEU A 316 20.07 -7.75 10.62
CA LEU A 316 20.81 -8.99 10.88
C LEU A 316 22.09 -8.79 11.74
N GLY A 317 22.40 -7.56 12.13
CA GLY A 317 23.50 -7.23 13.05
C GLY A 317 24.88 -7.04 12.38
N VAL A 318 24.94 -6.84 11.06
CA VAL A 318 26.23 -6.77 10.34
C VAL A 318 26.99 -5.48 10.63
N ASN A 319 26.44 -4.32 10.26
CA ASN A 319 27.10 -3.03 10.49
C ASN A 319 26.10 -1.87 10.44
N TYR A 320 26.30 -0.91 11.34
CA TYR A 320 25.59 0.35 11.43
C TYR A 320 25.66 1.20 10.14
N SER A 321 26.74 1.11 9.35
CA SER A 321 26.88 1.81 8.06
C SER A 321 25.78 1.47 7.06
N PHE A 322 25.17 0.28 7.14
CA PHE A 322 24.08 -0.12 6.25
C PHE A 322 22.77 0.63 6.56
N LEU A 323 22.53 1.00 7.83
CA LEU A 323 21.39 1.83 8.23
C LEU A 323 21.49 3.24 7.63
N ILE A 324 22.71 3.77 7.52
CA ILE A 324 22.99 5.12 6.96
C ILE A 324 22.51 5.20 5.51
N LEU A 325 22.77 4.15 4.73
CA LEU A 325 22.42 4.12 3.32
C LEU A 325 20.97 3.68 3.10
N SER A 326 20.39 2.88 3.99
CA SER A 326 19.07 2.29 3.76
C SER A 326 17.97 3.32 3.59
N ALA A 327 17.86 4.28 4.52
CA ALA A 327 16.76 5.23 4.52
C ALA A 327 16.86 6.27 3.38
N PRO A 328 18.03 6.88 3.08
CA PRO A 328 18.17 7.76 1.92
C PRO A 328 17.92 7.04 0.60
N LEU A 329 18.41 5.81 0.42
CA LEU A 329 18.18 5.05 -0.81
C LEU A 329 16.69 4.75 -1.02
N GLN A 330 15.98 4.32 0.04
CA GLN A 330 14.53 4.11 -0.03
C GLN A 330 13.78 5.43 -0.31
N GLY A 331 14.11 6.51 0.40
CA GLY A 331 13.52 7.83 0.22
C GLY A 331 13.72 8.38 -1.20
N PHE A 332 14.95 8.35 -1.72
CA PHE A 332 15.23 8.76 -3.09
C PHE A 332 14.60 7.84 -4.13
N GLY A 333 14.52 6.54 -3.86
CA GLY A 333 13.78 5.59 -4.70
C GLY A 333 12.32 6.01 -4.86
N ILE A 334 11.62 6.20 -3.74
CA ILE A 334 10.21 6.62 -3.72
C ILE A 334 10.02 8.00 -4.37
N LEU A 335 10.82 9.00 -4.00
CA LEU A 335 10.75 10.35 -4.58
C LEU A 335 10.99 10.34 -6.10
N SER A 336 12.00 9.60 -6.55
CA SER A 336 12.33 9.50 -7.98
C SER A 336 11.18 8.86 -8.76
N PHE A 337 10.46 7.89 -8.18
CA PHE A 337 9.27 7.33 -8.79
C PHE A 337 8.21 8.40 -9.03
N PHE A 338 7.85 9.19 -8.02
CA PHE A 338 6.82 10.23 -8.16
C PHE A 338 7.27 11.34 -9.11
N ILE A 339 8.50 11.83 -8.99
CA ILE A 339 9.02 12.90 -9.85
C ILE A 339 9.04 12.45 -11.31
N LEU A 340 9.56 11.25 -11.62
CA LEU A 340 9.64 10.76 -12.98
C LEU A 340 8.25 10.48 -13.55
N THR A 341 7.33 9.97 -12.75
CA THR A 341 5.97 9.69 -13.21
C THR A 341 5.19 11.00 -13.44
N LEU A 342 5.20 11.94 -12.48
CA LEU A 342 4.58 13.26 -12.63
C LEU A 342 5.15 14.03 -13.81
N ARG A 343 6.48 14.01 -14.01
CA ARG A 343 7.13 14.66 -15.15
C ARG A 343 6.57 14.13 -16.48
N GLN A 344 6.42 12.81 -16.60
CA GLN A 344 5.92 12.20 -17.84
C GLN A 344 4.46 12.53 -18.10
N VAL A 345 3.66 12.65 -17.04
CA VAL A 345 2.24 12.99 -17.12
C VAL A 345 2.03 14.47 -17.46
N LEU A 346 2.78 15.38 -16.82
CA LEU A 346 2.59 16.82 -16.99
C LEU A 346 3.23 17.36 -18.28
N LEU A 347 4.39 16.84 -18.69
CA LEU A 347 5.11 17.38 -19.86
C LEU A 347 4.57 16.85 -21.19
N LYS A 348 4.03 15.62 -21.25
CA LYS A 348 3.51 15.07 -22.50
C LYS A 348 2.11 15.57 -22.87
N ASN A 349 1.38 16.17 -21.93
CA ASN A 349 0.06 16.76 -22.17
C ASN A 349 0.12 18.25 -22.57
N LYS A 350 1.31 18.78 -22.89
CA LYS A 350 1.53 20.13 -23.43
C LYS A 350 1.76 20.16 -24.95
N VAL A 351 1.36 19.11 -25.68
CA VAL A 351 1.44 19.08 -27.15
C VAL A 351 0.04 18.95 -27.74
#